data_AF-W4HGX2-F1
#
_entry.id   AF-W4HGX2-F1
#
_cell.length_a   1.000
_cell.length_b   1.000
_cell.length_c   1.000
_cell.angle_alpha   90.00
_cell.angle_beta   90.00
_cell.angle_gamma   90.00
#
_symmetry.space_group_name_H-M   'P 1'
#
loop_
_entity.id
_entity.type
_entity.pdbx_description
1 polymer ?
#
loop_
_entity_poly.entity_id
_entity_poly.type
_entity_poly.pdbx_seq_one_letter_code
_entity_poly.pdbx_strand_id
1 'polypeptide(L)'
;MSMQPDTCDVAHIDTRLLWDPHTQLAFKAHYFGRLTCTDATAAEAGRLIERVEAPKDGEGGVFRLSEKGHELLELPEDAWEETAILTITGMLFARSREYLEPKEAADEVFWTRAADDQVHEDLIRAFEEARDYWRRKEKDRVQA
;
A
#
# COMPACT_ATOMS: atom_id res chain seq x y z
N MET A 1 24.12 24.99 -21.28
CA MET A 1 24.18 23.92 -20.26
C MET A 1 23.15 22.88 -20.68
N SER A 2 23.48 21.58 -20.64
CA SER A 2 22.43 20.58 -20.87
C SER A 2 21.55 20.54 -19.62
N MET A 3 20.25 20.68 -19.79
CA MET A 3 19.34 19.99 -18.89
C MET A 3 19.60 18.50 -19.12
N GLN A 4 19.75 17.72 -18.05
CA GLN A 4 19.50 16.29 -18.15
C GLN A 4 17.98 16.11 -18.32
N PRO A 5 17.50 15.10 -19.05
CA PRO A 5 16.07 14.84 -19.12
C PRO A 5 15.52 14.61 -17.72
N ASP A 6 14.24 14.91 -17.52
CA ASP A 6 13.55 14.76 -16.24
C ASP A 6 13.56 13.28 -15.81
N THR A 7 14.55 12.92 -15.00
CA THR A 7 14.64 11.59 -14.40
C THR A 7 13.61 11.48 -13.29
N CYS A 8 12.76 10.45 -13.36
CA CYS A 8 11.83 10.06 -12.30
C CYS A 8 12.41 10.34 -10.91
N ASP A 9 11.73 11.16 -10.09
CA ASP A 9 12.21 11.51 -8.75
C ASP A 9 11.97 10.36 -7.78
N VAL A 10 12.77 9.32 -7.95
CA VAL A 10 12.83 8.13 -7.12
C VAL A 10 13.13 8.49 -5.65
N ALA A 11 13.78 9.63 -5.37
CA ALA A 11 14.01 10.09 -3.98
C ALA A 11 12.75 10.71 -3.36
N HIS A 12 11.92 11.40 -4.13
CA HIS A 12 10.59 11.84 -3.69
C HIS A 12 9.62 10.66 -3.52
N ILE A 13 9.63 9.70 -4.46
CA ILE A 13 8.83 8.48 -4.37
C ILE A 13 9.28 7.62 -3.17
N ASP A 14 10.59 7.46 -2.95
CA ASP A 14 11.15 6.86 -1.73
C ASP A 14 10.69 7.63 -0.49
N THR A 15 10.73 8.96 -0.49
CA THR A 15 10.34 9.74 0.69
C THR A 15 8.87 9.52 1.05
N ARG A 16 7.99 9.45 0.05
CA ARG A 16 6.56 9.17 0.21
C ARG A 16 6.29 7.72 0.64
N LEU A 17 7.01 6.75 0.09
CA LEU A 17 6.80 5.33 0.43
C LEU A 17 7.54 4.88 1.70
N LEU A 18 8.73 5.41 2.02
CA LEU A 18 9.76 4.93 2.99
C LEU A 18 10.16 6.02 4.22
N TRP A 19 8.81 6.37 4.44
CA TRP A 19 8.25 7.07 5.65
C TRP A 19 6.76 7.38 5.71
N ASP A 20 6.19 8.20 4.82
CA ASP A 20 4.95 8.94 5.14
C ASP A 20 3.82 8.06 5.72
N PRO A 21 3.38 8.32 6.97
CA PRO A 21 2.38 7.48 7.65
C PRO A 21 1.00 7.56 6.99
N HIS A 22 0.67 8.65 6.28
CA HIS A 22 -0.59 8.70 5.54
C HIS A 22 -0.54 7.78 4.33
N THR A 23 0.52 7.83 3.54
CA THR A 23 0.78 6.91 2.43
C THR A 23 0.81 5.47 2.92
N GLN A 24 1.40 5.19 4.08
CA GLN A 24 1.37 3.85 4.70
C GLN A 24 -0.06 3.37 5.01
N LEU A 25 -0.93 4.24 5.53
CA LEU A 25 -2.33 3.92 5.83
C LEU A 25 -3.19 3.76 4.56
N ALA A 26 -3.04 4.67 3.58
CA ALA A 26 -3.68 4.57 2.28
C ALA A 26 -3.25 3.29 1.56
N PHE A 27 -1.96 2.94 1.63
CA PHE A 27 -1.44 1.72 1.04
C PHE A 27 -1.99 0.46 1.72
N LYS A 28 -2.12 0.42 3.05
CA LYS A 28 -2.81 -0.68 3.74
C LYS A 28 -4.26 -0.83 3.24
N ALA A 29 -5.01 0.27 3.21
CA ALA A 29 -6.41 0.33 2.81
C ALA A 29 -6.63 -0.15 1.36
N HIS A 30 -5.73 0.27 0.47
CA HIS A 30 -5.75 -0.08 -0.95
C HIS A 30 -5.26 -1.51 -1.23
N TYR A 31 -4.13 -1.93 -0.65
CA TYR A 31 -3.55 -3.23 -1.01
C TYR A 31 -4.27 -4.41 -0.33
N PHE A 32 -4.53 -4.34 0.97
CA PHE A 32 -5.14 -5.46 1.70
C PHE A 32 -6.67 -5.47 1.67
N GLY A 33 -7.30 -4.34 1.32
CA GLY A 33 -8.76 -4.19 1.40
C GLY A 33 -9.31 -4.30 2.84
N ARG A 34 -8.43 -4.23 3.84
CA ARG A 34 -8.78 -4.27 5.27
C ARG A 34 -7.90 -3.35 6.09
N LEU A 35 -8.44 -2.87 7.20
CA LEU A 35 -7.73 -2.07 8.21
C LEU A 35 -8.10 -2.57 9.61
N THR A 36 -7.16 -2.55 10.54
CA THR A 36 -7.48 -2.68 11.98
C THR A 36 -8.37 -1.49 12.40
N CYS A 37 -9.16 -1.61 13.46
CA CYS A 37 -9.94 -0.47 13.97
C CYS A 37 -9.05 0.75 14.32
N THR A 38 -7.80 0.52 14.72
CA THR A 38 -6.79 1.56 14.97
C THR A 38 -6.36 2.26 13.68
N ASP A 39 -5.99 1.50 12.65
CA ASP A 39 -5.59 2.04 11.34
C ASP A 39 -6.77 2.76 10.66
N ALA A 40 -7.99 2.21 10.74
CA ALA A 40 -9.19 2.83 10.18
C ALA A 40 -9.48 4.18 10.83
N THR A 41 -9.39 4.27 12.16
CA THR A 41 -9.56 5.55 12.89
C THR A 41 -8.50 6.57 12.49
N ALA A 42 -7.24 6.15 12.32
CA ALA A 42 -6.16 7.03 11.88
C ALA A 42 -6.33 7.48 10.41
N ALA A 43 -6.78 6.59 9.53
CA ALA A 43 -7.03 6.89 8.12
C ALA A 43 -8.24 7.83 7.92
N GLU A 44 -9.31 7.64 8.69
CA GLU A 44 -10.49 8.54 8.69
C GLU A 44 -10.10 9.93 9.20
N ALA A 45 -9.37 10.02 10.32
CA ALA A 45 -8.83 11.28 10.84
C ALA A 45 -7.85 11.97 9.87
N GLY A 46 -7.07 11.19 9.13
CA GLY A 46 -6.18 11.66 8.07
C GLY A 46 -6.91 12.09 6.78
N ARG A 47 -8.23 11.89 6.69
CA ARG A 47 -9.06 12.04 5.47
C ARG A 47 -8.54 11.23 4.28
N LEU A 48 -8.16 9.99 4.53
CA LEU A 48 -7.64 9.02 3.55
C LEU A 48 -8.69 8.00 3.10
N ILE A 49 -9.67 7.75 3.97
CA ILE A 49 -10.82 6.88 3.70
C ILE A 49 -12.12 7.60 4.03
N GLU A 50 -13.20 7.18 3.39
CA GLU A 50 -14.58 7.56 3.69
C GLU A 50 -15.35 6.38 4.25
N ARG A 51 -16.20 6.62 5.25
CA ARG A 51 -17.03 5.59 5.89
C ARG A 51 -18.30 5.34 5.08
N VAL A 52 -18.47 4.12 4.58
CA VAL A 52 -19.68 3.66 3.86
C VAL A 52 -20.67 3.04 4.83
N GLU A 53 -20.21 2.11 5.67
CA GLU A 53 -21.00 1.52 6.75
C GLU A 53 -20.26 1.70 8.09
N ALA A 54 -21.00 2.06 9.13
CA ALA A 54 -20.44 2.13 10.47
C ALA A 54 -20.22 0.73 11.06
N PRO A 55 -19.16 0.51 11.87
CA PRO A 55 -18.99 -0.72 12.63
C PRO A 55 -20.18 -0.98 13.57
N LYS A 56 -20.42 -2.25 13.88
CA LYS A 56 -21.46 -2.71 14.81
C LYS A 56 -20.79 -3.46 15.97
N ASP A 57 -21.56 -3.87 16.98
CA ASP A 57 -21.01 -4.58 18.14
C ASP A 57 -20.37 -5.92 17.71
N GLY A 58 -19.04 -5.94 17.63
CA GLY A 58 -18.24 -7.09 17.15
C GLY A 58 -17.99 -7.14 15.64
N GLU A 59 -18.48 -6.18 14.85
CA GLU A 59 -18.28 -6.10 13.39
C GLU A 59 -17.53 -4.81 13.00
N GLY A 60 -16.58 -4.91 12.08
CA GLY A 60 -15.91 -3.73 11.51
C GLY A 60 -16.79 -2.91 10.57
N GLY A 61 -16.36 -1.68 10.26
CA GLY A 61 -17.04 -0.83 9.29
C GLY A 61 -16.65 -1.15 7.84
N VAL A 62 -17.40 -0.59 6.89
CA VAL A 62 -17.04 -0.61 5.46
C VAL A 62 -16.53 0.77 5.05
N PHE A 63 -15.42 0.83 4.32
CA PHE A 63 -14.81 2.08 3.85
C PHE A 63 -14.61 2.12 2.33
N ARG A 64 -14.43 3.32 1.78
CA ARG A 64 -13.74 3.55 0.50
C ARG A 64 -12.50 4.39 0.71
N LEU A 65 -11.56 4.39 -0.22
CA LEU A 65 -10.53 5.43 -0.30
C LEU A 65 -11.19 6.77 -0.64
N SER A 66 -10.63 7.86 -0.10
CA SER A 66 -10.97 9.21 -0.52
C SER A 66 -10.13 9.62 -1.74
N GLU A 67 -10.48 10.72 -2.41
CA GLU A 67 -9.66 11.37 -3.45
C GLU A 67 -8.19 11.51 -3.00
N LYS A 68 -7.95 12.10 -1.82
CA LYS A 68 -6.62 12.18 -1.18
C LYS A 68 -5.98 10.81 -0.92
N GLY A 69 -6.80 9.80 -0.58
CA GLY A 69 -6.34 8.42 -0.42
C GLY A 69 -5.77 7.83 -1.71
N HIS A 70 -6.36 8.17 -2.87
CA HIS A 70 -5.86 7.81 -4.18
C HIS A 70 -4.64 8.64 -4.61
N GLU A 71 -4.66 9.98 -4.43
CA GLU A 71 -3.53 10.87 -4.73
C GLU A 71 -2.21 10.38 -4.09
N LEU A 72 -2.27 9.90 -2.84
CA LEU A 72 -1.09 9.38 -2.12
C LEU A 72 -0.56 8.05 -2.69
N LEU A 73 -1.31 7.36 -3.55
CA LEU A 73 -0.96 6.07 -4.17
C LEU A 73 -0.61 6.19 -5.65
N GLU A 74 -0.98 7.28 -6.30
CA GLU A 74 -0.60 7.55 -7.70
C GLU A 74 0.92 7.60 -7.86
N LEU A 75 1.42 7.00 -8.93
CA LEU A 75 2.81 7.08 -9.35
C LEU A 75 2.90 8.01 -10.58
N PRO A 76 3.91 8.89 -10.66
CA PRO A 76 4.10 9.75 -11.83
C PRO A 76 4.33 8.92 -13.11
N GLU A 77 4.08 9.50 -14.29
CA GLU A 77 4.16 8.76 -15.57
C GLU A 77 5.56 8.18 -15.85
N ASP A 78 6.61 8.79 -15.30
CA ASP A 78 8.00 8.35 -15.40
C ASP A 78 8.35 7.16 -14.46
N ALA A 79 7.50 6.84 -13.48
CA ALA A 79 7.66 5.69 -12.59
C ALA A 79 7.58 4.33 -13.32
N TRP A 80 7.03 4.32 -14.53
CA TRP A 80 6.86 3.14 -15.37
C TRP A 80 8.07 2.84 -16.26
N GLU A 81 9.15 3.65 -16.19
CA GLU A 81 10.44 3.28 -16.77
C GLU A 81 11.04 2.05 -16.06
N GLU A 82 11.72 1.17 -16.81
CA GLU A 82 12.21 -0.14 -16.33
C GLU A 82 13.12 -0.03 -15.08
N THR A 83 13.91 1.04 -14.97
CA THR A 83 14.77 1.33 -13.81
C THR A 83 14.01 1.90 -12.61
N ALA A 84 12.93 2.66 -12.83
CA ALA A 84 12.09 3.22 -11.78
C ALA A 84 11.18 2.14 -11.18
N ILE A 85 10.48 1.37 -12.02
CA ILE A 85 9.51 0.36 -11.56
C ILE A 85 10.16 -0.72 -10.70
N LEU A 86 11.37 -1.19 -11.03
CA LEU A 86 12.12 -2.16 -10.21
C LEU A 86 12.45 -1.59 -8.81
N THR A 87 12.76 -0.30 -8.75
CA THR A 87 13.13 0.38 -7.50
C THR A 87 11.90 0.57 -6.61
N ILE A 88 10.80 1.04 -7.19
CA ILE A 88 9.50 1.22 -6.52
C ILE A 88 8.94 -0.14 -6.04
N THR A 89 9.05 -1.18 -6.85
CA THR A 89 8.73 -2.57 -6.50
C THR A 89 9.49 -3.03 -5.25
N GLY A 90 10.77 -2.66 -5.12
CA GLY A 90 11.57 -2.89 -3.92
C GLY A 90 11.06 -2.15 -2.68
N MET A 91 10.60 -0.90 -2.84
CA MET A 91 10.06 -0.07 -1.77
C MET A 91 8.73 -0.61 -1.24
N LEU A 92 7.82 -0.97 -2.15
CA LEU A 92 6.53 -1.59 -1.84
C LEU A 92 6.72 -2.93 -1.12
N PHE A 93 7.72 -3.73 -1.52
CA PHE A 93 8.09 -4.94 -0.77
C PHE A 93 8.67 -4.64 0.62
N ALA A 94 9.54 -3.64 0.75
CA ALA A 94 10.15 -3.28 2.03
C ALA A 94 9.08 -2.94 3.09
N ARG A 95 8.02 -2.22 2.68
CA ARG A 95 6.82 -2.02 3.52
C ARG A 95 6.03 -3.32 3.74
N SER A 96 5.82 -4.11 2.71
CA SER A 96 4.93 -5.27 2.81
C SER A 96 5.46 -6.43 3.64
N ARG A 97 6.78 -6.54 3.80
CA ARG A 97 7.38 -7.51 4.74
C ARG A 97 6.88 -7.31 6.18
N GLU A 98 6.47 -6.11 6.57
CA GLU A 98 5.85 -5.84 7.88
C GLU A 98 4.44 -6.45 8.03
N TYR A 99 3.80 -6.82 6.91
CA TYR A 99 2.43 -7.32 6.84
C TYR A 99 2.32 -8.78 6.33
N LEU A 100 3.35 -9.29 5.64
CA LEU A 100 3.47 -10.70 5.24
C LEU A 100 3.73 -11.63 6.45
N GLU A 101 4.21 -11.07 7.56
CA GLU A 101 4.26 -11.72 8.88
C GLU A 101 3.17 -11.10 9.79
N PRO A 102 1.88 -11.46 9.64
CA PRO A 102 0.81 -10.88 10.45
C PRO A 102 1.00 -11.22 11.94
N LYS A 103 1.26 -10.18 12.73
CA LYS A 103 1.30 -10.22 14.21
C LYS A 103 -0.05 -9.81 14.83
N GLU A 104 -1.04 -9.56 13.98
CA GLU A 104 -2.43 -9.25 14.29
C GLU A 104 -3.07 -10.39 15.09
N ALA A 105 -3.96 -10.07 16.03
CA ALA A 105 -4.54 -11.07 16.91
C ALA A 105 -5.64 -11.87 16.19
N ALA A 106 -5.86 -13.13 16.60
CA ALA A 106 -6.85 -14.01 15.96
C ALA A 106 -8.32 -13.57 16.19
N ASP A 107 -8.52 -12.64 17.13
CA ASP A 107 -9.77 -11.99 17.52
C ASP A 107 -9.84 -10.50 17.10
N GLU A 108 -8.90 -10.03 16.27
CA GLU A 108 -8.88 -8.63 15.82
C GLU A 108 -10.00 -8.32 14.82
N VAL A 109 -10.74 -7.25 15.07
CA VAL A 109 -11.87 -6.79 14.24
C VAL A 109 -11.36 -5.84 13.16
N PHE A 110 -11.60 -6.19 11.90
CA PHE A 110 -11.16 -5.44 10.73
C PHE A 110 -12.31 -4.68 10.06
N TRP A 111 -12.07 -3.43 9.71
CA TRP A 111 -12.84 -2.72 8.69
C TRP A 111 -12.44 -3.21 7.31
N THR A 112 -13.37 -3.24 6.35
CA THR A 112 -13.15 -3.74 4.98
C THR A 112 -13.45 -2.69 3.92
N ARG A 113 -12.78 -2.77 2.78
CA ARG A 113 -13.05 -1.90 1.64
C ARG A 113 -14.34 -2.32 0.92
N ALA A 114 -15.12 -1.36 0.46
CA ALA A 114 -16.31 -1.61 -0.34
C ALA A 114 -15.95 -2.31 -1.67
N ALA A 115 -16.83 -3.19 -2.14
CA ALA A 115 -16.60 -4.01 -3.33
C ALA A 115 -16.67 -3.22 -4.65
N ASP A 116 -17.11 -1.96 -4.61
CA ASP A 116 -17.23 -1.02 -5.72
C ASP A 116 -16.17 0.11 -5.69
N ASP A 117 -15.19 0.02 -4.77
CA ASP A 117 -14.12 1.01 -4.64
C ASP A 117 -13.05 0.87 -5.74
N GLN A 118 -12.39 1.97 -6.10
CA GLN A 118 -11.41 1.97 -7.20
C GLN A 118 -10.11 1.24 -6.80
N VAL A 119 -9.56 0.50 -7.76
CA VAL A 119 -8.37 -0.34 -7.58
C VAL A 119 -7.28 0.02 -8.60
N HIS A 120 -6.11 0.44 -8.13
CA HIS A 120 -4.90 0.63 -8.94
C HIS A 120 -4.26 -0.73 -9.26
N GLU A 121 -4.73 -1.40 -10.32
CA GLU A 121 -4.31 -2.76 -10.69
C GLU A 121 -2.79 -2.88 -10.90
N ASP A 122 -2.14 -1.89 -11.50
CA ASP A 122 -0.69 -1.90 -11.74
C ASP A 122 0.13 -1.83 -10.45
N LEU A 123 -0.34 -1.11 -9.43
CA LEU A 123 0.30 -1.01 -8.12
C LEU A 123 0.20 -2.35 -7.36
N ILE A 124 -0.94 -3.03 -7.49
CA ILE A 124 -1.12 -4.40 -6.98
C ILE A 124 -0.19 -5.36 -7.73
N ARG A 125 -0.15 -5.29 -9.06
CA ARG A 125 0.69 -6.17 -9.89
C ARG A 125 2.17 -6.06 -9.56
N ALA A 126 2.71 -4.84 -9.49
CA ALA A 126 4.11 -4.60 -9.12
C ALA A 126 4.45 -5.25 -7.77
N PHE A 127 3.56 -5.09 -6.78
CA PHE A 127 3.70 -5.72 -5.47
C PHE A 127 3.62 -7.25 -5.52
N GLU A 128 2.70 -7.84 -6.28
CA GLU A 128 2.57 -9.30 -6.37
C GLU A 128 3.81 -9.94 -7.01
N GLU A 129 4.37 -9.32 -8.05
CA GLU A 129 5.64 -9.72 -8.65
C GLU A 129 6.80 -9.63 -7.63
N ALA A 130 6.84 -8.59 -6.79
CA ALA A 130 7.80 -8.43 -5.69
C ALA A 130 7.67 -9.54 -4.62
N ARG A 131 6.44 -9.76 -4.14
CA ARG A 131 6.10 -10.76 -3.11
C ARG A 131 6.51 -12.16 -3.56
N ASP A 132 6.23 -12.51 -4.81
CA ASP A 132 6.50 -13.84 -5.32
C ASP A 132 7.98 -14.04 -5.69
N TYR A 133 8.73 -12.97 -6.01
CA TYR A 133 10.20 -13.00 -6.05
C TYR A 133 10.78 -13.35 -4.67
N TRP A 134 10.32 -12.70 -3.60
CA TRP A 134 10.81 -12.94 -2.25
C TRP A 134 10.39 -14.31 -1.68
N ARG A 135 9.19 -14.79 -1.98
CA ARG A 135 8.78 -16.17 -1.65
C ARG A 135 9.70 -17.23 -2.29
N ARG A 136 10.20 -16.99 -3.51
CA ARG A 136 11.22 -17.84 -4.13
C ARG A 136 12.55 -17.76 -3.36
N LYS A 137 13.07 -16.55 -3.11
CA LYS A 137 14.33 -16.35 -2.37
C LYS A 137 14.32 -16.92 -0.95
N GLU A 138 13.20 -16.81 -0.24
CA GLU A 138 13.07 -17.37 1.11
C GLU A 138 13.06 -18.91 1.09
N LYS A 139 12.37 -19.50 0.11
CA LYS A 139 12.42 -20.95 -0.11
C LYS A 139 13.84 -21.42 -0.46
N ASP A 140 14.53 -20.72 -1.36
CA ASP A 140 15.92 -21.03 -1.74
C ASP A 140 16.85 -20.99 -0.50
N ARG A 141 16.64 -20.00 0.40
CA ARG A 141 17.40 -19.83 1.65
C ARG A 141 17.17 -20.96 2.66
N VAL A 142 15.95 -21.49 2.75
CA VAL A 142 15.59 -22.59 3.68
C VAL A 142 16.00 -23.97 3.13
N GLN A 143 16.43 -24.04 1.87
CA GLN A 143 16.86 -25.27 1.19
C GLN A 143 18.38 -25.37 0.96
N ALA A 144 19.17 -24.48 1.59
CA ALA A 144 20.62 -24.37 1.46
C ALA A 144 21.36 -24.58 2.81
#